data_AF-A0A355A3Z2-F1
#
_entry.id   AF-A0A355A3Z2-F1
#
_cell.length_a   1.000
_cell.length_b   1.000
_cell.length_c   1.000
_cell.angle_alpha   90.00
_cell.angle_beta   90.00
_cell.angle_gamma   90.00
#
_symmetry.space_group_name_H-M   'P 1'
#
loop_
_entity.id
_entity.type
_entity.pdbx_description
1 polymer ?
#
loop_
_entity_poly.entity_id
_entity_poly.type
_entity_poly.pdbx_seq_one_letter_code
_entity_poly.pdbx_strand_id
1 'polypeptide(L)' 'MDKYNAAIVGYGNIGRFLVDAVGSSGDFRVAGVVRRPESIKDLPVELKDLPVVTSLWQLDQVDVA' A
#
# COMPACT_ATOMS: atom_id res chain seq x y z
N MET A 1 6.41 7.18 19.52
CA MET A 1 5.12 7.54 18.89
C MET A 1 4.67 6.34 18.08
N ASP A 2 3.40 5.97 18.20
CA ASP A 2 2.82 4.96 17.33
C ASP A 2 2.69 5.56 15.92
N LYS A 3 3.11 4.79 14.92
CA LYS A 3 3.03 5.19 13.51
C LYS A 3 1.67 4.79 12.96
N TYR A 4 1.10 5.63 12.11
CA TYR A 4 -0.13 5.31 11.39
C TYR A 4 0.14 4.27 10.30
N ASN A 5 -0.70 3.24 10.25
CA ASN A 5 -0.69 2.23 9.21
C ASN A 5 -1.56 2.70 8.03
N ALA A 6 -0.90 3.11 6.94
CA ALA A 6 -1.57 3.61 5.75
C ALA A 6 -1.68 2.53 4.68
N ALA A 7 -2.88 2.28 4.18
CA ALA A 7 -3.09 1.54 2.95
C ALA A 7 -2.97 2.49 1.75
N ILE A 8 -2.42 2.02 0.63
CA ILE A 8 -2.35 2.81 -0.60
C ILE A 8 -3.37 2.26 -1.60
N VAL A 9 -4.43 3.03 -1.87
CA VAL A 9 -5.46 2.63 -2.84
C VAL A 9 -5.05 3.03 -4.26
N GLY A 10 -4.62 2.03 -5.02
CA GLY A 10 -4.15 2.17 -6.39
C GLY A 10 -2.64 2.33 -6.50
N TYR A 11 -2.04 1.73 -7.53
CA TYR A 11 -0.61 1.79 -7.81
C TYR A 11 -0.37 2.20 -9.27
N GLY A 12 -0.93 3.35 -9.63
CA GLY A 12 -0.62 4.05 -10.88
C GLY A 12 0.58 4.97 -10.71
N ASN A 13 0.64 6.00 -11.56
CA ASN A 13 1.74 6.98 -11.52
C ASN A 13 1.88 7.67 -10.16
N ILE A 14 0.77 8.00 -9.49
CA ILE A 14 0.80 8.66 -8.18
C ILE A 14 1.03 7.65 -7.05
N GLY A 15 0.28 6.54 -7.05
CA GLY A 15 0.34 5.54 -5.98
C GLY A 15 1.72 4.93 -5.77
N ARG A 16 2.52 4.80 -6.85
CA ARG A 16 3.93 4.37 -6.75
C ARG A 16 4.75 5.30 -5.85
N PHE A 17 4.73 6.59 -6.11
CA PHE A 17 5.47 7.55 -5.29
C PHE A 17 4.91 7.68 -3.87
N LEU A 18 3.61 7.40 -3.70
CA LEU A 18 2.97 7.41 -2.39
C LEU A 18 3.49 6.29 -1.49
N VAL A 19 3.77 5.10 -2.04
CA VAL A 19 4.43 4.01 -1.30
C VAL A 19 5.81 4.46 -0.77
N ASP A 20 6.61 5.09 -1.62
CA ASP A 20 7.95 5.57 -1.23
C ASP A 20 7.86 6.71 -0.19
N ALA A 21 6.96 7.67 -0.40
CA ALA A 21 6.80 8.82 0.49
C ALA A 21 6.30 8.41 1.87
N VAL A 22 5.31 7.51 1.93
CA VAL A 22 4.76 6.98 3.18
C VAL A 22 5.78 6.08 3.88
N GLY A 23 6.47 5.21 3.14
CA GLY A 23 7.51 4.34 3.70
C GLY A 23 8.73 5.10 4.25
N SER A 24 9.04 6.26 3.66
CA SER A 24 10.13 7.13 4.11
C SER A 24 9.75 8.03 5.30
N SER A 25 8.46 8.11 5.66
CA SER A 25 7.98 8.99 6.72
C SER A 25 8.25 8.43 8.12
N GLY A 26 8.60 9.32 9.05
CA GLY A 26 8.75 9.00 10.46
C GLY A 26 7.42 8.59 11.13
N ASP A 27 6.30 9.08 10.61
CA ASP A 27 4.98 8.96 11.24
C ASP A 27 4.13 7.81 10.69
N PHE A 28 4.56 7.17 9.60
CA PHE A 28 3.77 6.17 8.89
C PHE A 28 4.47 4.82 8.68
N ARG A 29 3.64 3.80 8.41
CA ARG A 29 4.00 2.51 7.82
C ARG A 29 3.06 2.21 6.66
N VAL A 30 3.56 1.50 5.66
CA VAL A 30 2.71 1.01 4.56
C VAL A 30 2.07 -0.31 4.99
N ALA A 31 0.75 -0.31 5.20
CA ALA A 31 -0.03 -1.49 5.56
C ALA A 31 -0.22 -2.45 4.38
N GLY A 32 -0.27 -1.90 3.16
CA GLY A 32 -0.44 -2.65 1.93
C GLY A 32 -0.93 -1.77 0.79
N VAL A 33 -1.04 -2.36 -0.39
CA VAL A 33 -1.49 -1.69 -1.61
C VAL A 33 -2.76 -2.37 -2.13
N VAL A 34 -3.82 -1.59 -2.33
CA VAL A 34 -5.07 -2.08 -2.91
C VAL A 34 -5.02 -1.87 -4.42
N ARG A 35 -5.17 -2.95 -5.21
CA ARG A 35 -5.20 -2.89 -6.68
C ARG A 35 -6.46 -3.54 -7.22
N ARG A 36 -6.82 -3.21 -8.47
CA ARG A 36 -7.94 -3.90 -9.14
C ARG A 36 -7.58 -5.37 -9.41
N PRO A 37 -8.56 -6.30 -9.41
CA PRO A 37 -8.31 -7.73 -9.62
C PRO A 37 -7.54 -8.09 -10.91
N GLU A 38 -7.72 -7.33 -11.97
CA GLU A 38 -7.00 -7.50 -13.23
C GLU A 38 -5.51 -7.12 -13.13
N SER A 39 -5.14 -6.33 -12.12
CA SER A 39 -3.81 -5.71 -11.97
C SER A 39 -2.89 -6.42 -10.98
N ILE A 40 -3.27 -7.58 -10.44
CA ILE A 40 -2.48 -8.35 -9.46
C ILE A 40 -1.68 -9.50 -10.12
N LYS A 41 -1.95 -9.84 -11.38
CA LYS A 41 -1.28 -10.96 -12.05
C LYS A 41 0.19 -10.68 -12.35
N ASP A 42 0.52 -9.43 -12.69
CA ASP A 42 1.87 -8.95 -12.94
C ASP A 42 2.22 -7.85 -11.96
N LEU A 43 2.61 -8.24 -10.74
CA LEU A 43 3.03 -7.28 -9.74
C LEU A 43 4.44 -6.75 -10.05
N PRO A 44 4.64 -5.42 -10.02
CA PRO A 44 5.96 -4.82 -10.06
C PRO A 44 6.87 -5.37 -8.94
N VAL A 45 8.17 -5.45 -9.20
CA VAL A 45 9.16 -6.01 -8.24
C VAL A 45 9.18 -5.23 -6.92
N GLU A 46 8.88 -3.94 -6.99
CA GLU A 46 8.82 -2.99 -5.89
C GLU A 46 7.72 -3.30 -4.88
N LEU A 47 6.71 -4.09 -5.26
CA LEU A 47 5.62 -4.50 -4.38
C LEU A 47 5.79 -5.89 -3.77
N LYS A 48 6.89 -6.60 -4.04
CA LYS A 48 7.07 -8.00 -3.59
C LYS A 48 7.02 -8.17 -2.07
N ASP A 49 7.48 -7.16 -1.34
CA ASP A 49 7.56 -7.19 0.12
C ASP A 49 6.35 -6.52 0.81
N LEU A 50 5.34 -6.10 0.03
CA LEU A 50 4.14 -5.46 0.54
C LEU A 50 2.90 -6.32 0.26
N PRO A 51 1.95 -6.39 1.20
CA PRO A 51 0.65 -6.99 0.91
C PRO A 51 -0.03 -6.27 -0.25
N VAL A 52 -0.36 -6.99 -1.32
CA VAL A 52 -1.16 -6.45 -2.43
C VAL A 52 -2.49 -7.18 -2.49
N VAL A 53 -3.57 -6.43 -2.25
CA VAL A 53 -4.93 -6.98 -2.10
C VAL A 53 -5.89 -6.36 -3.11
N THR A 54 -7.05 -6.99 -3.31
CA THR A 54 -8.11 -6.44 -4.18
C THR A 54 -9.09 -5.53 -3.46
N SER A 55 -9.06 -5.54 -2.13
CA SER A 55 -10.04 -4.87 -1.31
C SER A 55 -9.41 -4.48 0.02
N LEU A 56 -9.75 -3.29 0.52
CA LEU A 56 -9.21 -2.76 1.77
C LEU A 56 -9.49 -3.68 2.97
N TRP A 57 -10.61 -4.40 2.95
CA TRP A 57 -11.03 -5.34 4.00
C TRP A 57 -10.11 -6.56 4.17
N GLN A 58 -9.16 -6.78 3.25
CA GLN A 58 -8.16 -7.85 3.34
C GLN A 58 -6.89 -7.40 4.06
N LEU A 59 -6.78 -6.12 4.41
CA LEU A 59 -5.68 -5.57 5.20
C LEU A 59 -6.13 -5.40 6.64
N ASP A 60 -5.29 -5.85 7.57
CA ASP A 60 -5.51 -5.67 8.99
C ASP A 60 -4.88 -4.36 9.48
N GLN A 61 -5.47 -3.78 10.53
CA GLN A 61 -4.94 -2.63 11.25
C GLN A 61 -4.62 -1.41 10.38
N VAL A 62 -5.49 -1.07 9.43
CA VAL A 62 -5.38 0.15 8.62
C VAL A 62 -6.00 1.33 9.38
N ASP A 63 -5.20 2.37 9.61
CA ASP A 63 -5.66 3.62 10.24
C ASP A 63 -6.16 4.63 9.21
N VAL A 64 -5.62 4.59 7.99
CA VAL A 64 -5.96 5.50 6.88
C VAL A 64 -5.71 4.82 5.53
N ALA A 65 -6.49 5.18 4.49
CA ALA A 65 -6.38 4.61 3.14
C ALA A 65 -6.51 5.68 2.04
#